data_AF-A0A0M0BLX7-F1
#
_entry.id   AF-A0A0M0BLX7-F1
#
_cell.length_a   1.000
_cell.length_b   1.000
_cell.length_c   1.000
_cell.angle_alpha   90.00
_cell.angle_beta   90.00
_cell.angle_gamma   90.00
#
_symmetry.space_group_name_H-M   'P 1'
#
loop_
_entity.id
_entity.type
_entity.pdbx_description
1 polymer ?
#
loop_
_entity_poly.entity_id
_entity_poly.type
_entity_poly.pdbx_seq_one_letter_code
_entity_poly.pdbx_strand_id
1 'polypeptide(L)' 'YHPDDSKSELRKDQVPARVLSMIGYYRNVARTGDIVKVSGTLERVENIETGTVSFQVVVGTGTREREYIEPI' A
#
# COMPACT_ATOMS: atom_id res chain seq x y z
N TYR A 1 -5.09 1.17 -11.00
CA TYR A 1 -3.78 0.61 -10.61
C TYR A 1 -2.97 0.36 -11.88
N HIS A 2 -1.67 0.63 -11.83
CA HIS A 2 -0.70 0.33 -12.89
C HIS A 2 0.55 -0.23 -12.19
N PRO A 3 0.95 -1.50 -12.45
CA PRO A 3 2.20 -2.05 -11.92
C PRO A 3 3.41 -1.35 -12.54
N ASP A 4 4.49 -1.23 -11.77
CA ASP A 4 5.77 -0.74 -12.27
C ASP A 4 6.49 -1.81 -13.11
N ASP A 5 6.33 -3.10 -12.77
CA ASP A 5 6.83 -4.24 -13.53
C ASP A 5 5.91 -5.48 -13.44
N SER A 6 6.21 -6.53 -14.20
CA SER A 6 5.42 -7.77 -14.22
C SER A 6 5.43 -8.54 -12.88
N LYS A 7 6.45 -8.34 -12.05
CA LYS A 7 6.51 -8.95 -10.71
C LYS A 7 5.60 -8.22 -9.74
N SER A 8 5.33 -6.95 -9.99
CA SER A 8 4.48 -6.10 -9.16
C SER A 8 2.99 -6.28 -9.45
N GLU A 9 2.63 -7.11 -10.43
CA GLU A 9 1.25 -7.37 -10.83
C GLU A 9 0.44 -8.00 -9.68
N LEU A 10 -0.56 -7.27 -9.20
CA LEU A 10 -1.47 -7.71 -8.16
C LEU A 10 -2.59 -8.54 -8.79
N ARG A 11 -2.72 -9.81 -8.38
CA ARG A 11 -3.85 -10.64 -8.82
C ARG A 11 -5.15 -10.09 -8.23
N LYS A 12 -6.27 -10.25 -8.95
CA LYS A 12 -7.58 -9.67 -8.56
C LYS A 12 -8.10 -10.12 -7.19
N ASP A 13 -7.64 -11.28 -6.72
CA ASP A 13 -7.97 -11.88 -5.43
C ASP A 13 -7.04 -11.40 -4.29
N GLN A 14 -5.97 -10.68 -4.60
CA GLN A 14 -5.01 -10.19 -3.60
C GLN A 14 -5.35 -8.77 -3.17
N VAL A 15 -5.44 -8.58 -1.85
CA VAL A 15 -5.56 -7.27 -1.21
C VAL A 15 -4.21 -6.94 -0.54
N PRO A 16 -3.66 -5.73 -0.71
CA PRO A 16 -2.46 -5.33 0.00
C PRO A 16 -2.67 -5.47 1.51
N ALA A 17 -1.76 -6.16 2.19
CA ALA A 17 -1.92 -6.49 3.60
C ALA A 17 -1.65 -5.30 4.52
N ARG A 18 -0.98 -4.25 4.00
CA ARG A 18 -0.49 -3.11 4.78
C ARG A 18 -0.54 -1.82 3.98
N VAL A 19 -0.66 -0.72 4.71
CA VAL A 19 -0.53 0.64 4.22
C VAL A 19 0.58 1.31 5.01
N LEU A 20 1.60 1.83 4.33
CA LEU A 20 2.69 2.59 4.95
C LEU A 20 2.51 4.07 4.64
N SER A 21 2.46 4.89 5.68
CA SER A 21 2.48 6.35 5.54
C SER A 21 3.88 6.88 5.79
N MET A 22 4.51 7.38 4.74
CA MET A 22 5.79 8.09 4.80
C MET A 22 5.62 9.54 5.26
N ILE A 23 4.40 10.07 5.26
CA ILE A 23 4.12 11.42 5.78
C ILE A 23 3.42 11.36 7.15
N GLY A 24 3.83 12.27 8.03
CA GLY A 24 3.29 12.34 9.39
C GLY A 24 1.81 12.74 9.47
N TYR A 25 1.25 13.28 8.38
CA TYR A 25 -0.14 13.78 8.28
C TYR A 25 -1.19 12.67 8.42
N TYR A 26 -0.89 11.43 7.99
CA TYR A 26 -1.86 10.32 8.04
C TYR A 26 -1.79 9.44 9.30
N ARG A 27 -1.02 9.82 10.33
CA ARG A 27 -0.77 8.97 11.51
C ARG A 27 -1.99 8.69 12.39
N ASN A 28 -3.02 9.53 12.33
CA ASN A 28 -4.23 9.42 13.17
C ASN A 28 -5.51 9.25 12.35
N VAL A 29 -5.42 8.80 11.09
CA VAL A 29 -6.58 8.75 10.18
C VAL A 29 -7.42 7.48 10.37
N ALA A 30 -6.84 6.39 10.87
CA ALA A 30 -7.55 5.12 11.05
C ALA A 30 -7.06 4.37 12.28
N ARG A 31 -7.91 3.49 12.82
CA ARG A 31 -7.65 2.58 13.94
C ARG A 31 -7.70 1.13 13.51
N THR A 32 -7.23 0.24 14.36
CA THR A 32 -7.35 -1.21 14.15
C THR A 32 -8.83 -1.60 14.00
N GLY A 33 -9.14 -2.24 12.87
CA GLY A 33 -10.50 -2.67 12.52
C GLY A 33 -11.23 -1.73 11.56
N ASP A 34 -10.73 -0.51 11.34
CA ASP A 34 -11.34 0.43 10.40
C ASP A 34 -11.10 -0.02 8.95
N ILE A 35 -12.10 0.26 8.10
CA ILE A 35 -11.96 0.14 6.65
C ILE A 35 -11.56 1.51 6.12
N VAL A 36 -10.49 1.53 5.32
CA VAL A 36 -9.96 2.76 4.72
C VAL A 36 -9.90 2.63 3.22
N LYS A 37 -9.98 3.78 2.53
CA LYS A 37 -9.66 3.91 1.13
C LYS A 37 -8.30 4.57 0.99
N VAL A 38 -7.48 4.00 0.10
CA VAL A 38 -6.08 4.39 -0.05
C VAL A 38 -5.71 4.55 -1.52
N SER A 39 -4.93 5.59 -1.80
CA SER A 39 -4.25 5.79 -3.07
C SER A 39 -2.77 6.03 -2.82
N GLY A 40 -1.92 5.26 -3.49
CA GLY A 40 -0.47 5.29 -3.30
C GLY A 40 0.27 4.44 -4.33
N THR A 41 1.52 4.12 -4.03
CA THR A 41 2.38 3.22 -4.80
C THR A 41 2.26 1.81 -4.24
N LEU A 42 1.97 0.84 -5.10
CA LEU A 42 1.92 -0.56 -4.69
C LEU A 42 3.33 -1.14 -4.76
N GLU A 43 3.80 -1.72 -3.67
CA GLU A 43 5.09 -2.40 -3.61
C GLU A 43 4.92 -3.89 -3.34
N ARG A 44 5.69 -4.70 -4.05
CA ARG A 44 5.87 -6.12 -3.76
C ARG A 44 6.99 -6.28 -2.72
N VAL A 45 6.67 -6.94 -1.62
CA VAL A 45 7.62 -7.24 -0.54
C VAL A 45 7.85 -8.74 -0.49
N GLU A 46 9.11 -9.14 -0.53
CA GLU A 46 9.54 -10.53 -0.42
C GLU A 46 10.35 -10.71 0.86
N ASN A 47 9.90 -11.60 1.74
CA ASN A 47 10.70 -12.03 2.87
C ASN A 47 11.81 -12.96 2.37
N ILE A 48 13.08 -12.54 2.51
CA ILE A 48 14.24 -13.27 1.98
C ILE A 48 14.45 -14.60 2.72
N GLU A 49 14.08 -14.70 3.99
CA GLU A 49 14.24 -15.91 4.80
C GLU A 49 13.18 -16.97 4.47
N THR A 50 11.93 -16.54 4.26
CA THR A 50 10.79 -17.46 4.07
C THR A 50 10.32 -17.56 2.62
N GLY A 51 10.84 -16.73 1.72
CA GLY A 51 10.36 -16.58 0.34
C GLY A 51 8.92 -16.07 0.22
N THR A 52 8.30 -15.65 1.34
CA THR A 52 6.89 -15.24 1.34
C THR A 52 6.73 -13.89 0.67
N VAL A 53 5.82 -13.82 -0.29
CA VAL A 53 5.48 -12.59 -1.02
C VAL A 53 4.24 -11.94 -0.41
N SER A 54 4.32 -10.63 -0.20
CA SER A 54 3.20 -9.80 0.24
C SER A 54 3.20 -8.48 -0.53
N PHE A 55 2.13 -7.71 -0.38
CA PHE A 55 2.00 -6.41 -1.02
C PHE A 55 1.64 -5.34 0.01
N GLN A 56 2.18 -4.14 -0.20
CA GLN A 56 1.88 -2.97 0.62
C GLN A 56 1.59 -1.76 -0.27
N VAL A 57 0.78 -0.84 0.22
CA VAL A 57 0.60 0.46 -0.42
C VAL A 57 1.37 1.51 0.35
N VAL A 58 2.27 2.22 -0.31
CA VAL A 58 3.05 3.32 0.26
C VAL A 58 2.42 4.65 -0.14
N VAL A 59 2.16 5.49 0.85
CA VAL A 59 1.59 6.83 0.70
C VAL A 59 2.61 7.85 1.19
N GLY A 60 2.81 8.92 0.44
CA GLY A 60 3.85 9.92 0.69
C GLY A 60 5.15 9.65 -0.07
N THR A 61 5.10 8.94 -1.21
CA THR A 61 6.28 8.72 -2.07
C THR A 61 6.62 9.94 -2.91
N GLY A 62 5.66 10.85 -3.11
CA GLY A 62 5.84 12.04 -3.95
C GLY A 62 5.93 11.72 -5.45
N THR A 63 5.73 10.46 -5.84
CA THR A 63 5.77 10.02 -7.25
C THR A 63 4.43 10.22 -7.95
N ARG A 64 3.34 10.44 -7.20
CA ARG A 64 1.98 10.68 -7.72
C ARG A 64 1.33 11.85 -7.01
N GLU A 65 0.53 12.64 -7.75
CA GLU A 65 -0.14 13.83 -7.20
C GLU A 65 -1.28 13.53 -6.21
N ARG A 66 -1.89 12.34 -6.30
CA ARG A 66 -3.11 11.99 -5.52
C ARG A 66 -2.87 10.80 -4.59
N GLU A 67 -1.91 10.96 -3.69
CA GLU A 67 -1.64 10.00 -2.62
C GLU A 67 -2.43 10.36 -1.36
N TYR A 68 -3.25 9.44 -0.86
CA TYR A 68 -4.11 9.69 0.31
C TYR A 68 -4.45 8.42 1.08
N ILE A 69 -4.80 8.63 2.35
CA ILE A 69 -5.49 7.67 3.21
C ILE A 69 -6.73 8.40 3.72
N GLU A 70 -7.91 7.82 3.53
CA GLU A 70 -9.17 8.36 4.03
C GLU A 70 -10.04 7.25 4.66
N PRO A 71 -10.79 7.55 5.74
CA PRO A 71 -11.83 6.65 6.24
C PRO A 71 -12.93 6.47 5.19
N ILE A 72 -13.60 5.31 5.22
CA ILE A 72 -14.85 5.10 4.48
C ILE A 72 -16.04 5.64 5.27
#